data_AF-C5P2U7-F1
#
_entry.id   AF-C5P2U7-F1
#
_cell.length_a   1.000
_cell.length_b   1.000
_cell.length_c   1.000
_cell.angle_alpha   90.00
_cell.angle_beta   90.00
_cell.angle_gamma   90.00
#
_symmetry.space_group_name_H-M   'P 1'
#
loop_
_entity.id
_entity.type
_entity.pdbx_description
1 polymer ?
#
loop_
_entity_poly.entity_id
_entity_poly.type
_entity_poly.pdbx_seq_one_letter_code
_entity_poly.pdbx_strand_id
1 'polypeptide(L)'
;MRGKQGAADFRRERAERFDSFGVSASSDSTDGNQLETALCVPYRTVDNPGLVDLVGNQRGNPECLNGDGLSRTARSRLRYLDSKMTTLPEPFASIPRKALLLEPSPIHLLPNMTADLGGAVKIYAKRDDLNSGLAYGGNKTRKLEYLVADALATKCHTLISIGGIQSNHTRQVAAAAAHAGLKAKLVQEKWVEWSDPGYESVGNIQLSRLMGADVRIERMAGFGIEHKDSLKNLLKECEDKGEKPYYIPAGASDHPLGGLGFARWAFEVREQEKQMGITFDNIIVCAVTGSTMAGMVAGFKLIEKLYPDEPKKKVIGIDASATPAETRAQVLRIAKHTGEKIGLEPEDITASDIMIDERYHAGTYGVPDKQTWDAIEYGARMEAFITDPVYEGKSLAGLIDMVRKGEISGGNVLYAHLGGQLALNAYSQIGTVA
;
A
#
# COMPACT_ATOMS: atom_id res chain seq x y z
N MET A 1 -4.73 -19.42 46.48
CA MET A 1 -3.28 -19.26 46.25
C MET A 1 -2.78 -20.41 45.39
N ARG A 2 -2.60 -20.19 44.08
CA ARG A 2 -1.79 -21.01 43.17
C ARG A 2 -1.76 -20.26 41.83
N GLY A 3 -0.66 -19.55 41.61
CA GLY A 3 -0.43 -18.71 40.44
C GLY A 3 0.93 -18.10 40.59
N LYS A 4 1.94 -18.80 40.06
CA LYS A 4 3.33 -18.37 39.74
C LYS A 4 4.22 -19.61 39.64
N GLN A 5 4.02 -20.42 38.60
CA GLN A 5 4.99 -21.49 38.28
C GLN A 5 5.03 -21.87 36.79
N GLY A 6 4.62 -20.96 35.89
CA GLY A 6 4.60 -21.23 34.44
C GLY A 6 5.47 -20.30 33.58
N ALA A 7 6.15 -19.31 34.18
CA ALA A 7 6.91 -18.29 33.45
C ALA A 7 8.43 -18.38 33.64
N ALA A 8 8.91 -19.32 34.46
CA ALA A 8 10.34 -19.47 34.77
C ALA A 8 11.05 -20.50 33.87
N ASP A 9 10.32 -21.48 33.32
CA ASP A 9 10.95 -22.56 32.54
C ASP A 9 11.21 -22.21 31.07
N PHE A 10 10.54 -21.20 30.52
CA PHE A 10 10.74 -20.81 29.11
C PHE A 10 11.93 -19.85 28.88
N ARG A 11 12.54 -19.32 29.95
CA ARG A 11 13.73 -18.45 29.87
C ARG A 11 15.05 -19.20 30.03
N ARG A 12 15.03 -20.48 30.40
CA ARG A 12 16.24 -21.29 30.64
C ARG A 12 16.78 -21.99 29.38
N GLU A 13 15.96 -22.24 28.36
CA GLU A 13 16.42 -22.93 27.14
C GLU A 13 17.06 -22.04 26.06
N ARG A 14 17.06 -20.71 26.23
CA ARG A 14 17.69 -19.78 25.26
C ARG A 14 19.09 -19.27 25.66
N ALA A 15 19.57 -19.61 26.86
CA ALA A 15 20.85 -19.13 27.36
C ALA A 15 22.05 -20.02 26.97
N GLU A 16 21.83 -21.20 26.36
CA GLU A 16 22.91 -22.14 26.01
C GLU A 16 23.27 -22.17 24.50
N ARG A 17 22.94 -21.14 23.73
CA ARG A 17 23.29 -21.09 22.28
C ARG A 17 24.03 -19.85 21.79
N PHE A 18 24.57 -19.04 22.70
CA PHE A 18 25.46 -17.94 22.35
C PHE A 18 26.68 -17.92 23.27
N ASP A 19 27.55 -18.92 23.10
CA ASP A 19 28.93 -18.84 23.59
C ASP A 19 29.84 -19.65 22.66
N SER A 20 30.15 -19.04 21.51
CA SER A 20 31.25 -19.49 20.65
C SER A 20 31.76 -18.34 19.77
N PHE A 21 32.05 -17.19 20.38
CA PHE A 21 33.00 -16.25 19.82
C PHE A 21 33.93 -15.79 20.92
N GLY A 22 35.03 -16.55 21.07
CA GLY A 22 36.10 -16.23 21.99
C GLY A 22 36.77 -14.91 21.63
N VAL A 23 36.68 -13.95 22.53
CA VAL A 23 37.63 -12.84 22.62
C VAL A 23 38.03 -12.73 24.09
N SER A 24 39.26 -13.11 24.37
CA SER A 24 39.90 -13.00 25.67
C SER A 24 40.09 -11.53 26.05
N ALA A 25 39.52 -11.13 27.19
CA ALA A 25 39.89 -9.90 27.86
C ALA A 25 41.21 -10.12 28.62
N SER A 26 42.17 -9.22 28.45
CA SER A 26 43.34 -9.11 29.33
C SER A 26 43.36 -7.70 29.92
N SER A 27 43.45 -7.67 31.25
CA SER A 27 43.61 -6.52 32.13
C SER A 27 45.06 -6.03 32.11
N ASP A 28 45.28 -4.71 32.02
CA ASP A 28 45.96 -3.96 33.09
C ASP A 28 46.21 -2.48 32.74
N SER A 29 46.29 -1.72 33.83
CA SER A 29 46.95 -0.43 34.04
C SER A 29 46.14 0.87 33.87
N THR A 30 46.09 1.53 35.03
CA THR A 30 45.74 2.89 35.39
C THR A 30 46.58 3.94 34.67
N ASP A 31 45.98 5.04 34.23
CA ASP A 31 46.34 6.39 34.67
C ASP A 31 45.44 7.45 34.02
N GLY A 32 45.02 8.42 34.84
CA GLY A 32 44.19 9.53 34.42
C GLY A 32 45.01 10.71 33.91
N ASN A 33 44.64 11.26 32.76
CA ASN A 33 44.46 12.70 32.57
C ASN A 33 43.92 12.99 31.16
N GLN A 34 42.96 13.93 31.12
CA GLN A 34 42.67 14.86 30.02
C GLN A 34 42.64 14.36 28.57
N LEU A 35 41.43 14.19 28.01
CA LEU A 35 41.19 14.33 26.58
C LEU A 35 39.82 14.98 26.33
N GLU A 36 39.80 16.31 26.16
CA GLU A 36 38.95 16.91 25.13
C GLU A 36 39.61 16.58 23.80
N THR A 37 38.99 15.71 23.01
CA THR A 37 39.30 15.57 21.58
C THR A 37 38.13 14.87 20.91
N ALA A 38 37.55 15.57 19.94
CA ALA A 38 36.53 15.06 19.05
C ALA A 38 37.06 13.82 18.30
N LEU A 39 36.52 12.64 18.63
CA LEU A 39 36.68 11.44 17.84
C LEU A 39 35.72 11.51 16.64
N CYS A 40 36.18 12.15 15.57
CA CYS A 40 35.74 11.82 14.22
C CYS A 40 36.14 10.36 13.95
N VAL A 41 35.17 9.45 13.96
CA VAL A 41 35.35 8.11 13.42
C VAL A 41 35.32 8.22 11.88
N PRO A 42 36.37 7.82 11.14
CA PRO A 42 36.29 7.75 9.70
C PRO A 42 35.40 6.56 9.30
N TYR A 43 34.29 6.86 8.64
CA TYR A 43 33.54 5.85 7.88
C TYR A 43 34.50 5.28 6.82
N ARG A 44 34.84 4.00 6.93
CA ARG A 44 35.42 3.25 5.82
C ARG A 44 34.39 3.21 4.70
N THR A 45 34.60 4.04 3.69
CA THR A 45 33.99 3.89 2.38
C THR A 45 34.43 2.56 1.80
N VAL A 46 33.47 1.67 1.54
CA VAL A 46 33.68 0.57 0.60
C VAL A 46 33.71 1.21 -0.78
N ASP A 47 34.87 1.19 -1.42
CA ASP A 47 35.11 1.73 -2.75
C ASP A 47 34.11 1.14 -3.76
N ASN A 48 33.32 2.03 -4.36
CA ASN A 48 32.52 1.75 -5.55
C ASN A 48 33.17 2.52 -6.71
N PRO A 49 34.05 1.92 -7.52
CA PRO A 49 34.70 2.64 -8.60
C PRO A 49 33.75 2.69 -9.80
N GLY A 50 33.19 3.87 -10.08
CA GLY A 50 32.49 4.08 -11.35
C GLY A 50 31.47 5.20 -11.37
N LEU A 51 31.83 6.42 -10.93
CA LEU A 51 31.08 7.61 -11.30
C LEU A 51 32.06 8.79 -11.48
N VAL A 52 32.71 8.84 -12.63
CA VAL A 52 33.42 10.04 -13.09
C VAL A 52 33.06 10.26 -14.56
N ASP A 53 32.52 11.45 -14.81
CA ASP A 53 32.36 12.20 -16.07
C ASP A 53 31.83 11.51 -17.32
N LEU A 54 30.77 12.09 -17.87
CA LEU A 54 30.71 12.55 -19.26
C LEU A 54 29.58 13.60 -19.40
N VAL A 55 29.80 14.81 -18.89
CA VAL A 55 29.13 16.01 -19.43
C VAL A 55 30.03 16.52 -20.55
N GLY A 56 29.85 15.96 -21.74
CA GLY A 56 30.56 16.31 -22.97
C GLY A 56 29.58 16.73 -24.04
N ASN A 57 29.45 18.05 -24.20
CA ASN A 57 28.76 18.76 -25.27
C ASN A 57 29.06 18.19 -26.67
N GLN A 58 28.08 17.59 -27.36
CA GLN A 58 28.07 17.51 -28.83
C GLN A 58 26.66 17.65 -29.40
N ARG A 59 26.50 18.67 -30.25
CA ARG A 59 25.42 18.81 -31.23
C ARG A 59 25.60 17.74 -32.31
N GLY A 60 24.57 16.95 -32.59
CA GLY A 60 24.56 16.00 -33.69
C GLY A 60 23.18 15.34 -33.83
N ASN A 61 22.64 15.33 -35.05
CA ASN A 61 21.31 14.85 -35.44
C ASN A 61 21.08 13.36 -35.07
N PRO A 62 19.85 12.90 -34.79
CA PRO A 62 19.58 11.50 -34.49
C PRO A 62 19.37 10.73 -35.80
N GLU A 63 20.40 10.03 -36.27
CA GLU A 63 20.24 8.93 -37.22
C GLU A 63 20.31 7.58 -36.50
N CYS A 64 19.41 6.69 -36.92
CA CYS A 64 19.11 5.36 -36.39
C CYS A 64 20.35 4.55 -35.98
N LEU A 65 20.45 4.20 -34.70
CA LEU A 65 21.29 3.10 -34.24
C LEU A 65 20.47 1.80 -34.28
N ASN A 66 20.64 1.04 -35.35
CA ASN A 66 20.23 -0.36 -35.43
C ASN A 66 20.97 -1.18 -34.35
N GLY A 67 20.25 -2.07 -33.67
CA GLY A 67 20.60 -2.72 -32.39
C GLY A 67 21.79 -3.69 -32.36
N ASP A 68 22.69 -3.68 -33.34
CA ASP A 68 23.78 -4.66 -33.44
C ASP A 68 25.08 -4.27 -32.74
N GLY A 69 25.23 -3.00 -32.31
CA GLY A 69 26.47 -2.47 -31.71
C GLY A 69 26.61 -2.57 -30.19
N LEU A 70 25.60 -3.06 -29.45
CA LEU A 70 25.64 -3.06 -27.98
C LEU A 70 26.59 -4.14 -27.45
N SER A 71 27.45 -3.80 -26.49
CA SER A 71 28.31 -4.77 -25.79
C SER A 71 27.45 -5.82 -25.05
N ARG A 72 27.98 -7.02 -24.82
CA ARG A 72 27.25 -8.09 -24.08
C ARG A 72 26.72 -7.60 -22.72
N THR A 73 27.48 -6.73 -22.05
CA THR A 73 27.14 -6.12 -20.76
C THR A 73 26.06 -5.04 -20.88
N ALA A 74 26.05 -4.28 -21.97
CA ALA A 74 24.99 -3.32 -22.27
C ALA A 74 23.69 -4.04 -22.66
N ARG A 75 23.76 -5.14 -23.42
CA ARG A 75 22.60 -6.00 -23.71
C ARG A 75 22.09 -6.74 -22.48
N SER A 76 22.96 -7.17 -21.57
CA SER A 76 22.51 -7.78 -20.31
C SER A 76 21.90 -6.74 -19.36
N ARG A 77 22.44 -5.52 -19.29
CA ARG A 77 21.82 -4.41 -18.55
C ARG A 77 20.51 -3.94 -19.16
N LEU A 78 20.40 -3.84 -20.49
CA LEU A 78 19.14 -3.51 -21.17
C LEU A 78 18.10 -4.60 -20.95
N ARG A 79 18.48 -5.89 -21.07
CA ARG A 79 17.58 -7.00 -20.71
C ARG A 79 17.19 -7.01 -19.23
N TYR A 80 18.08 -6.61 -18.33
CA TYR A 80 17.82 -6.49 -16.89
C TYR A 80 16.94 -5.27 -16.54
N LEU A 81 16.99 -4.21 -17.33
CA LEU A 81 16.13 -3.04 -17.21
C LEU A 81 14.76 -3.28 -17.86
N ASP A 82 14.72 -3.94 -19.02
CA ASP A 82 13.47 -4.41 -19.67
C ASP A 82 12.74 -5.42 -18.78
N SER A 83 13.45 -6.33 -18.11
CA SER A 83 12.84 -7.29 -17.17
C SER A 83 12.27 -6.63 -15.90
N LYS A 84 12.53 -5.34 -15.66
CA LYS A 84 11.94 -4.60 -14.53
C LYS A 84 10.72 -3.78 -14.90
N MET A 85 10.45 -3.56 -16.19
CA MET A 85 9.30 -2.77 -16.62
C MET A 85 8.09 -3.64 -16.88
N THR A 86 7.02 -3.39 -16.12
CA THR A 86 5.71 -4.00 -16.37
C THR A 86 5.23 -3.63 -17.77
N THR A 87 5.24 -4.61 -18.67
CA THR A 87 4.73 -4.45 -20.03
C THR A 87 3.21 -4.53 -20.00
N LEU A 88 2.54 -3.49 -20.50
CA LEU A 88 1.08 -3.41 -20.58
C LEU A 88 0.63 -3.52 -22.05
N PRO A 89 -0.55 -4.12 -22.32
CA PRO A 89 -1.13 -4.13 -23.67
C PRO A 89 -1.75 -2.77 -24.02
N GLU A 90 -1.98 -2.50 -25.30
CA GLU A 90 -2.87 -1.39 -25.71
C GLU A 90 -4.35 -1.78 -25.54
N PRO A 91 -5.26 -0.84 -25.19
CA PRO A 91 -5.04 0.60 -25.01
C PRO A 91 -4.45 1.01 -23.65
N PHE A 92 -4.22 0.04 -22.75
CA PHE A 92 -3.81 0.31 -21.37
C PHE A 92 -2.44 1.01 -21.28
N ALA A 93 -1.47 0.59 -22.09
CA ALA A 93 -0.13 1.17 -22.11
C ALA A 93 -0.11 2.66 -22.45
N SER A 94 -1.04 3.12 -23.30
CA SER A 94 -1.15 4.52 -23.72
C SER A 94 -1.84 5.44 -22.71
N ILE A 95 -2.39 4.92 -21.61
CA ILE A 95 -3.06 5.79 -20.62
C ILE A 95 -2.00 6.59 -19.82
N PRO A 96 -2.05 7.94 -19.84
CA PRO A 96 -1.05 8.76 -19.17
C PRO A 96 -0.94 8.48 -17.67
N ARG A 97 0.29 8.51 -17.17
CA ARG A 97 0.63 8.25 -15.77
C ARG A 97 1.73 9.20 -15.30
N LYS A 98 1.61 9.69 -14.07
CA LYS A 98 2.65 10.43 -13.35
C LYS A 98 3.29 9.49 -12.36
N ALA A 99 4.59 9.23 -12.49
CA ALA A 99 5.33 8.39 -11.55
C ALA A 99 5.33 9.03 -10.14
N LEU A 100 4.76 8.33 -9.17
CA LEU A 100 4.76 8.67 -7.74
C LEU A 100 5.29 7.50 -6.88
N LEU A 101 5.52 6.33 -7.48
CA LEU A 101 5.91 5.11 -6.81
C LEU A 101 7.41 4.78 -6.94
N LEU A 102 7.91 4.01 -5.98
CA LEU A 102 9.14 3.23 -6.00
C LEU A 102 8.80 1.83 -6.55
N GLU A 103 8.81 1.67 -7.87
CA GLU A 103 8.29 0.48 -8.55
C GLU A 103 9.34 -0.61 -8.82
N PRO A 104 8.92 -1.90 -8.83
CA PRO A 104 7.64 -2.43 -8.33
C PRO A 104 7.64 -2.54 -6.80
N SER A 105 6.46 -2.48 -6.16
CA SER A 105 6.36 -2.73 -4.71
C SER A 105 6.81 -4.16 -4.37
N PRO A 106 7.63 -4.37 -3.31
CA PRO A 106 8.27 -5.65 -3.08
C PRO A 106 7.29 -6.72 -2.58
N ILE A 107 7.57 -7.98 -2.90
CA ILE A 107 6.88 -9.16 -2.37
C ILE A 107 7.88 -9.94 -1.51
N HIS A 108 7.48 -10.35 -0.31
CA HIS A 108 8.27 -11.25 0.53
C HIS A 108 7.42 -12.25 1.29
N LEU A 109 8.02 -13.39 1.66
CA LEU A 109 7.39 -14.38 2.53
C LEU A 109 7.26 -13.83 3.96
N LEU A 110 6.21 -14.24 4.67
CA LEU A 110 6.03 -14.12 6.12
C LEU A 110 6.30 -15.49 6.75
N PRO A 111 7.58 -15.85 7.01
CA PRO A 111 7.99 -17.21 7.33
C PRO A 111 7.50 -17.70 8.70
N ASN A 112 7.47 -16.83 9.71
CA ASN A 112 7.05 -17.19 11.07
C ASN A 112 5.54 -17.38 11.12
N MET A 113 4.75 -16.49 10.48
CA MET A 113 3.30 -16.68 10.34
C MET A 113 2.98 -17.94 9.54
N THR A 114 3.72 -18.18 8.44
CA THR A 114 3.56 -19.39 7.62
C THR A 114 3.79 -20.64 8.48
N ALA A 115 4.87 -20.69 9.26
CA ALA A 115 5.21 -21.84 10.10
C ALA A 115 4.17 -22.06 11.22
N ASP A 116 3.76 -20.99 11.91
CA ASP A 116 2.80 -21.05 13.01
C ASP A 116 1.39 -21.45 12.55
N LEU A 117 0.99 -21.08 11.33
CA LEU A 117 -0.27 -21.50 10.71
C LEU A 117 -0.20 -22.88 10.03
N GLY A 118 0.79 -23.70 10.39
CA GLY A 118 0.92 -25.09 9.97
C GLY A 118 1.73 -25.34 8.69
N GLY A 119 2.24 -24.29 8.03
CA GLY A 119 3.23 -24.38 6.96
C GLY A 119 2.72 -24.84 5.59
N ALA A 120 1.50 -25.37 5.49
CA ALA A 120 0.89 -25.83 4.23
C ALA A 120 0.56 -24.66 3.28
N VAL A 121 0.12 -23.53 3.83
CA VAL A 121 -0.14 -22.29 3.10
C VAL A 121 1.05 -21.37 3.28
N LYS A 122 1.72 -21.00 2.19
CA LYS A 122 2.81 -20.02 2.21
C LYS A 122 2.24 -18.61 2.10
N ILE A 123 2.44 -17.79 3.12
CA ILE A 123 1.88 -16.45 3.18
C ILE A 123 2.93 -15.44 2.74
N TYR A 124 2.65 -14.72 1.66
CA TYR A 124 3.46 -13.63 1.15
C TYR A 124 2.74 -12.30 1.33
N ALA A 125 3.49 -11.21 1.46
CA ALA A 125 2.96 -9.86 1.46
C ALA A 125 3.54 -9.05 0.30
N LYS A 126 2.67 -8.44 -0.51
CA LYS A 126 3.07 -7.35 -1.44
C LYS A 126 2.94 -6.02 -0.72
N ARG A 127 4.05 -5.30 -0.61
CA ARG A 127 4.23 -4.15 0.29
C ARG A 127 3.88 -2.83 -0.38
N ASP A 128 2.60 -2.64 -0.71
CA ASP A 128 2.13 -1.36 -1.21
C ASP A 128 2.16 -0.26 -0.13
N ASP A 129 2.29 -0.62 1.14
CA ASP A 129 2.64 0.27 2.25
C ASP A 129 4.03 0.91 2.13
N LEU A 130 4.94 0.31 1.34
CA LEU A 130 6.31 0.80 1.12
C LEU A 130 6.52 1.35 -0.30
N ASN A 131 5.44 1.57 -1.05
CA ASN A 131 5.52 1.83 -2.48
C ASN A 131 5.97 3.25 -2.86
N SER A 132 6.24 4.15 -1.92
CA SER A 132 6.59 5.55 -2.24
C SER A 132 7.34 6.24 -1.11
N GLY A 133 8.23 7.17 -1.49
CA GLY A 133 8.84 8.12 -0.55
C GLY A 133 7.90 9.28 -0.15
N LEU A 134 6.71 9.39 -0.77
CA LEU A 134 5.77 10.48 -0.52
C LEU A 134 4.96 10.21 0.75
N ALA A 135 5.44 10.75 1.87
CA ALA A 135 4.78 10.71 3.16
C ALA A 135 4.27 9.31 3.54
N TYR A 136 5.13 8.29 3.43
CA TYR A 136 4.84 6.87 3.70
C TYR A 136 3.96 6.14 2.66
N GLY A 137 3.62 6.74 1.52
CA GLY A 137 2.98 6.02 0.41
C GLY A 137 1.70 5.28 0.77
N GLY A 138 1.47 4.13 0.14
CA GLY A 138 0.28 3.31 0.31
C GLY A 138 -0.51 3.14 -0.99
N ASN A 139 -1.59 2.36 -0.92
CA ASN A 139 -2.37 2.03 -2.10
C ASN A 139 -2.99 3.23 -2.82
N LYS A 140 -3.26 4.35 -2.14
CA LYS A 140 -3.88 5.52 -2.78
C LYS A 140 -2.88 6.24 -3.68
N THR A 141 -1.59 6.24 -3.33
CA THR A 141 -0.51 6.81 -4.15
C THR A 141 -0.46 6.16 -5.52
N ARG A 142 -0.61 4.82 -5.58
CA ARG A 142 -0.71 4.06 -6.83
C ARG A 142 -1.90 4.48 -7.71
N LYS A 143 -3.05 4.75 -7.09
CA LYS A 143 -4.24 5.24 -7.83
C LYS A 143 -3.99 6.66 -8.36
N LEU A 144 -3.40 7.50 -7.52
CA LEU A 144 -3.15 8.91 -7.80
C LEU A 144 -2.20 9.13 -8.98
N GLU A 145 -1.36 8.17 -9.36
CA GLU A 145 -0.49 8.32 -10.54
C GLU A 145 -1.27 8.66 -11.82
N TYR A 146 -2.44 8.06 -12.01
CA TYR A 146 -3.29 8.33 -13.18
C TYR A 146 -4.11 9.61 -13.02
N LEU A 147 -4.64 9.86 -11.81
CA LEU A 147 -5.43 11.06 -11.52
C LEU A 147 -4.57 12.33 -11.58
N VAL A 148 -3.34 12.28 -11.06
CA VAL A 148 -2.41 13.42 -11.09
C VAL A 148 -1.95 13.71 -12.52
N ALA A 149 -1.74 12.68 -13.35
CA ALA A 149 -1.44 12.89 -14.76
C ALA A 149 -2.55 13.68 -15.47
N ASP A 150 -3.81 13.31 -15.22
CA ASP A 150 -4.99 13.96 -15.77
C ASP A 150 -5.20 15.38 -15.19
N ALA A 151 -4.98 15.55 -13.88
CA ALA A 151 -5.01 16.84 -13.20
C ALA A 151 -3.99 17.84 -13.79
N LEU A 152 -2.78 17.37 -14.12
CA LEU A 152 -1.75 18.18 -14.76
C LEU A 152 -2.12 18.50 -16.22
N ALA A 153 -2.65 17.53 -16.97
CA ALA A 153 -3.08 17.72 -18.36
C ALA A 153 -4.21 18.75 -18.48
N THR A 154 -5.14 18.76 -17.51
CA THR A 154 -6.24 19.74 -17.42
C THR A 154 -5.80 21.11 -16.88
N LYS A 155 -4.52 21.28 -16.54
CA LYS A 155 -3.94 22.51 -15.98
C LYS A 155 -4.68 22.99 -14.73
N CYS A 156 -5.14 22.05 -13.89
CA CYS A 156 -5.64 22.37 -12.56
C CYS A 156 -4.48 22.90 -11.69
N HIS A 157 -4.81 23.58 -10.59
CA HIS A 157 -3.81 24.07 -9.64
C HIS A 157 -4.08 23.62 -8.20
N THR A 158 -5.22 22.98 -7.95
CA THR A 158 -5.64 22.53 -6.62
C THR A 158 -6.24 21.13 -6.75
N LEU A 159 -5.73 20.15 -6.02
CA LEU A 159 -6.42 18.90 -5.79
C LEU A 159 -7.41 19.07 -4.64
N ILE A 160 -8.67 18.68 -4.83
CA ILE A 160 -9.66 18.64 -3.75
C ILE A 160 -10.08 17.22 -3.46
N SER A 161 -10.19 16.86 -2.19
CA SER A 161 -10.59 15.50 -1.81
C SER A 161 -11.20 15.43 -0.42
N ILE A 162 -11.64 14.22 -0.04
CA ILE A 162 -12.39 13.95 1.17
C ILE A 162 -11.97 12.64 1.85
N GLY A 163 -12.11 12.58 3.16
CA GLY A 163 -12.03 11.34 3.92
C GLY A 163 -12.48 11.50 5.37
N GLY A 164 -12.41 10.43 6.15
CA GLY A 164 -12.47 10.54 7.60
C GLY A 164 -11.26 11.31 8.17
N ILE A 165 -11.31 11.68 9.45
CA ILE A 165 -10.21 12.38 10.15
C ILE A 165 -8.85 11.69 9.95
N GLN A 166 -8.76 10.38 10.18
CA GLN A 166 -7.52 9.61 9.99
C GLN A 166 -7.34 9.06 8.56
N SER A 167 -7.94 9.70 7.55
CA SER A 167 -7.91 9.21 6.18
C SER A 167 -6.49 9.13 5.62
N ASN A 168 -6.08 7.90 5.30
CA ASN A 168 -4.87 7.63 4.52
C ASN A 168 -4.94 8.29 3.13
N HIS A 169 -6.15 8.44 2.58
CA HIS A 169 -6.36 8.99 1.25
C HIS A 169 -6.05 10.49 1.20
N THR A 170 -6.59 11.27 2.12
CA THR A 170 -6.38 12.72 2.13
C THR A 170 -4.91 13.06 2.36
N ARG A 171 -4.23 12.32 3.24
CA ARG A 171 -2.77 12.41 3.42
C ARG A 171 -2.00 12.14 2.13
N GLN A 172 -2.37 11.11 1.37
CA GLN A 172 -1.71 10.79 0.09
C GLN A 172 -2.06 11.81 -1.01
N VAL A 173 -3.26 12.38 -1.02
CA VAL A 173 -3.62 13.50 -1.93
C VAL A 173 -2.77 14.74 -1.61
N ALA A 174 -2.61 15.10 -0.34
CA ALA A 174 -1.75 16.20 0.07
C ALA A 174 -0.29 15.98 -0.36
N ALA A 175 0.24 14.76 -0.16
CA ALA A 175 1.59 14.41 -0.58
C ALA A 175 1.77 14.49 -2.10
N ALA A 176 0.82 13.94 -2.87
CA ALA A 176 0.85 14.00 -4.33
C ALA A 176 0.74 15.44 -4.86
N ALA A 177 -0.12 16.28 -4.23
CA ALA A 177 -0.24 17.69 -4.58
C ALA A 177 1.07 18.44 -4.34
N ALA A 178 1.63 18.34 -3.12
CA ALA A 178 2.87 18.99 -2.76
C ALA A 178 4.02 18.58 -3.69
N HIS A 179 4.13 17.28 -4.00
CA HIS A 179 5.14 16.77 -4.93
C HIS A 179 4.95 17.26 -6.38
N ALA A 180 3.70 17.38 -6.84
CA ALA A 180 3.37 17.82 -8.19
C ALA A 180 3.37 19.36 -8.35
N GLY A 181 3.62 20.13 -7.28
CA GLY A 181 3.54 21.58 -7.30
C GLY A 181 2.10 22.13 -7.35
N LEU A 182 1.13 21.33 -6.88
CA LEU A 182 -0.28 21.69 -6.78
C LEU A 182 -0.65 22.02 -5.32
N LYS A 183 -1.71 22.81 -5.13
CA LYS A 183 -2.33 22.98 -3.81
C LYS A 183 -3.19 21.76 -3.47
N ALA A 184 -3.44 21.54 -2.19
CA ALA A 184 -4.44 20.57 -1.73
C ALA A 184 -5.46 21.24 -0.81
N LYS A 185 -6.74 20.97 -1.04
CA LYS A 185 -7.82 21.29 -0.08
C LYS A 185 -8.58 20.03 0.27
N LEU A 186 -8.74 19.77 1.56
CA LEU A 186 -9.21 18.49 2.07
C LEU A 186 -10.38 18.70 3.01
N VAL A 187 -11.48 18.01 2.74
CA VAL A 187 -12.57 17.85 3.70
C VAL A 187 -12.29 16.60 4.54
N GLN A 188 -12.33 16.74 5.86
CA GLN A 188 -12.23 15.63 6.79
C GLN A 188 -13.47 15.53 7.65
N GLU A 189 -14.19 14.43 7.54
CA GLU A 189 -15.46 14.19 8.23
C GLU A 189 -15.29 13.24 9.43
N LYS A 190 -16.21 13.30 10.39
CA LYS A 190 -16.23 12.39 11.53
C LYS A 190 -16.93 11.07 11.15
N TRP A 191 -16.23 10.24 10.38
CA TRP A 191 -16.72 8.94 9.93
C TRP A 191 -16.69 7.84 10.99
N VAL A 192 -15.97 8.05 12.09
CA VAL A 192 -15.75 7.03 13.11
C VAL A 192 -16.14 7.59 14.46
N GLU A 193 -16.97 6.84 15.19
CA GLU A 193 -17.26 7.11 16.59
C GLU A 193 -16.10 6.59 17.46
N TRP A 194 -15.04 7.38 17.53
CA TRP A 194 -13.81 7.09 18.27
C TRP A 194 -13.33 8.33 19.03
N SER A 195 -12.98 8.18 20.31
CA SER A 195 -12.73 9.29 21.23
C SER A 195 -11.30 9.31 21.78
N ASP A 196 -10.31 9.05 20.93
CA ASP A 196 -8.90 9.23 21.30
C ASP A 196 -8.55 10.73 21.37
N PRO A 197 -7.88 11.22 22.43
CA PRO A 197 -7.50 12.64 22.55
C PRO A 197 -6.65 13.16 21.38
N GLY A 198 -5.88 12.28 20.74
CA GLY A 198 -5.06 12.58 19.57
C GLY A 198 -5.79 12.48 18.24
N TYR A 199 -7.05 12.04 18.19
CA TYR A 199 -7.69 11.62 16.94
C TYR A 199 -7.68 12.69 15.84
N GLU A 200 -7.89 13.97 16.19
CA GLU A 200 -7.88 15.12 15.26
C GLU A 200 -6.51 15.83 15.13
N SER A 201 -5.45 15.35 15.80
CA SER A 201 -4.17 16.06 15.92
C SER A 201 -2.94 15.26 15.50
N VAL A 202 -2.95 13.93 15.63
CA VAL A 202 -1.80 13.06 15.30
C VAL A 202 -2.03 12.27 14.00
N GLY A 203 -1.01 11.55 13.51
CA GLY A 203 -1.17 10.61 12.40
C GLY A 203 -1.41 11.28 11.05
N ASN A 204 -2.38 10.78 10.27
CA ASN A 204 -2.56 11.18 8.86
C ASN A 204 -2.94 12.66 8.69
N ILE A 205 -3.82 13.19 9.55
CA ILE A 205 -4.23 14.61 9.50
C ILE A 205 -3.05 15.55 9.78
N GLN A 206 -2.16 15.17 10.70
CA GLN A 206 -0.97 15.93 11.04
C GLN A 206 -0.07 16.11 9.80
N LEU A 207 0.22 15.02 9.09
CA LEU A 207 1.03 15.07 7.88
C LEU A 207 0.37 15.89 6.77
N SER A 208 -0.96 15.79 6.62
CA SER A 208 -1.70 16.59 5.65
C SER A 208 -1.49 18.10 5.87
N ARG A 209 -1.56 18.55 7.14
CA ARG A 209 -1.29 19.94 7.53
C ARG A 209 0.17 20.33 7.30
N LEU A 210 1.12 19.46 7.67
CA LEU A 210 2.57 19.73 7.47
C LEU A 210 2.94 19.90 6.00
N MET A 211 2.27 19.20 5.09
CA MET A 211 2.45 19.33 3.64
C MET A 211 1.72 20.54 3.03
N GLY A 212 1.13 21.40 3.86
CA GLY A 212 0.51 22.65 3.44
C GLY A 212 -0.89 22.50 2.84
N ALA A 213 -1.58 21.38 3.08
CA ALA A 213 -2.97 21.25 2.66
C ALA A 213 -3.90 22.13 3.51
N ASP A 214 -4.90 22.76 2.88
CA ASP A 214 -6.03 23.41 3.56
C ASP A 214 -6.97 22.31 4.05
N VAL A 215 -6.84 21.95 5.34
CA VAL A 215 -7.63 20.88 5.97
C VAL A 215 -8.82 21.48 6.72
N ARG A 216 -10.02 21.09 6.31
CA ARG A 216 -11.29 21.49 6.92
C ARG A 216 -11.96 20.31 7.59
N ILE A 217 -12.17 20.41 8.90
CA ILE A 217 -12.90 19.39 9.65
C ILE A 217 -14.40 19.72 9.58
N GLU A 218 -15.16 18.85 8.93
CA GLU A 218 -16.62 18.87 8.90
C GLU A 218 -17.16 17.97 10.03
N ARG A 219 -17.91 18.57 10.95
CA ARG A 219 -18.33 17.92 12.20
C ARG A 219 -19.71 17.29 12.10
N MET A 220 -20.54 17.70 11.15
CA MET A 220 -21.94 17.30 11.05
C MET A 220 -22.20 16.15 10.07
N ALA A 221 -21.19 15.75 9.28
CA ALA A 221 -21.31 14.67 8.31
C ALA A 221 -20.77 13.33 8.84
N GLY A 222 -21.48 12.23 8.55
CA GLY A 222 -21.15 10.87 8.94
C GLY A 222 -20.56 10.01 7.80
N PHE A 223 -20.22 8.76 8.12
CA PHE A 223 -19.62 7.82 7.16
C PHE A 223 -20.52 7.53 5.94
N GLY A 224 -19.89 7.30 4.79
CA GLY A 224 -20.50 6.81 3.56
C GLY A 224 -19.46 6.76 2.43
N ILE A 225 -19.64 5.84 1.47
CA ILE A 225 -18.70 5.58 0.37
C ILE A 225 -19.06 6.33 -0.93
N GLU A 226 -20.21 7.00 -0.93
CA GLU A 226 -20.76 7.83 -1.99
C GLU A 226 -20.15 9.23 -2.06
N HIS A 227 -20.51 9.98 -3.11
CA HIS A 227 -20.13 11.39 -3.24
C HIS A 227 -20.82 12.26 -2.18
N LYS A 228 -20.03 12.87 -1.29
CA LYS A 228 -20.50 13.75 -0.21
C LYS A 228 -20.75 15.19 -0.66
N ASP A 229 -21.76 15.82 -0.09
CA ASP A 229 -22.11 17.22 -0.38
C ASP A 229 -21.07 18.22 0.16
N SER A 230 -20.39 17.89 1.26
CA SER A 230 -19.29 18.69 1.80
C SER A 230 -18.16 18.92 0.79
N LEU A 231 -17.77 17.89 0.03
CA LEU A 231 -16.78 18.02 -1.04
C LEU A 231 -17.34 18.77 -2.27
N LYS A 232 -18.62 18.57 -2.62
CA LYS A 232 -19.28 19.34 -3.71
C LYS A 232 -19.35 20.84 -3.36
N ASN A 233 -19.61 21.18 -2.11
CA ASN A 233 -19.62 22.56 -1.62
C ASN A 233 -18.22 23.17 -1.69
N LEU A 234 -17.18 22.43 -1.31
CA LEU A 234 -15.79 22.86 -1.47
C LEU A 234 -15.42 23.07 -2.94
N LEU A 235 -15.85 22.18 -3.84
CA LEU A 235 -15.66 22.33 -5.28
C LEU A 235 -16.25 23.65 -5.76
N LYS A 236 -17.54 23.88 -5.45
CA LYS A 236 -18.25 25.10 -5.81
C LYS A 236 -17.59 26.36 -5.25
N GLU A 237 -17.17 26.33 -3.98
CA GLU A 237 -16.48 27.47 -3.37
C GLU A 237 -15.17 27.81 -4.10
N CYS A 238 -14.41 26.79 -4.53
CA CYS A 238 -13.19 27.02 -5.30
C CYS A 238 -13.52 27.64 -6.66
N GLU A 239 -14.52 27.10 -7.37
CA GLU A 239 -14.96 27.64 -8.66
C GLU A 239 -15.47 29.08 -8.55
N ASP A 240 -16.26 29.39 -7.53
CA ASP A 240 -16.77 30.75 -7.24
C ASP A 240 -15.63 31.74 -6.92
N LYS A 241 -14.46 31.25 -6.48
CA LYS A 241 -13.22 32.04 -6.27
C LYS A 241 -12.33 32.12 -7.51
N GLY A 242 -12.76 31.57 -8.65
CA GLY A 242 -11.98 31.52 -9.89
C GLY A 242 -10.84 30.49 -9.87
N GLU A 243 -10.86 29.56 -8.92
CA GLU A 243 -9.92 28.44 -8.88
C GLU A 243 -10.28 27.35 -9.90
N LYS A 244 -9.29 26.53 -10.27
CA LYS A 244 -9.43 25.31 -11.10
C LYS A 244 -9.12 24.08 -10.25
N PRO A 245 -10.09 23.62 -9.43
CA PRO A 245 -9.94 22.42 -8.63
C PRO A 245 -10.04 21.14 -9.47
N TYR A 246 -9.32 20.09 -9.07
CA TYR A 246 -9.46 18.73 -9.58
C TYR A 246 -10.12 17.86 -8.51
N TYR A 247 -11.31 17.35 -8.82
CA TYR A 247 -12.14 16.60 -7.89
C TYR A 247 -11.67 15.16 -7.73
N ILE A 248 -11.33 14.75 -6.51
CA ILE A 248 -10.92 13.38 -6.19
C ILE A 248 -11.87 12.80 -5.13
N PRO A 249 -12.75 11.83 -5.49
CA PRO A 249 -13.70 11.23 -4.57
C PRO A 249 -13.01 10.37 -3.50
N ALA A 250 -13.77 9.97 -2.47
CA ALA A 250 -13.29 9.13 -1.38
C ALA A 250 -12.47 7.92 -1.85
N GLY A 251 -11.21 7.88 -1.44
CA GLY A 251 -10.28 6.79 -1.78
C GLY A 251 -9.85 6.73 -3.26
N ALA A 252 -10.12 7.79 -4.03
CA ALA A 252 -10.02 7.87 -5.49
C ALA A 252 -10.85 6.81 -6.23
N SER A 253 -11.90 6.27 -5.59
CA SER A 253 -12.54 5.06 -6.11
C SER A 253 -13.58 5.31 -7.18
N ASP A 254 -14.58 6.15 -6.89
CA ASP A 254 -15.64 6.45 -7.84
C ASP A 254 -15.20 7.52 -8.86
N HIS A 255 -14.04 7.28 -9.46
CA HIS A 255 -13.40 8.14 -10.44
C HIS A 255 -13.12 7.32 -11.70
N PRO A 256 -13.28 7.86 -12.92
CA PRO A 256 -13.03 7.12 -14.17
C PRO A 256 -11.62 6.50 -14.30
N LEU A 257 -10.65 7.04 -13.56
CA LEU A 257 -9.25 6.56 -13.52
C LEU A 257 -8.90 5.74 -12.27
N GLY A 258 -9.84 5.58 -11.33
CA GLY A 258 -9.57 5.08 -9.98
C GLY A 258 -9.05 3.64 -9.90
N GLY A 259 -9.47 2.78 -10.83
CA GLY A 259 -9.06 1.37 -10.86
C GLY A 259 -7.75 1.10 -11.61
N LEU A 260 -7.26 2.04 -12.42
CA LEU A 260 -6.12 1.81 -13.32
C LEU A 260 -4.82 1.47 -12.60
N GLY A 261 -4.59 2.11 -11.44
CA GLY A 261 -3.43 1.81 -10.59
C GLY A 261 -3.32 0.34 -10.21
N PHE A 262 -4.44 -0.27 -9.83
CA PHE A 262 -4.47 -1.67 -9.41
C PHE A 262 -4.71 -2.66 -10.56
N ALA A 263 -5.22 -2.19 -11.71
CA ALA A 263 -5.12 -2.98 -12.94
C ALA A 263 -3.67 -3.20 -13.35
N ARG A 264 -2.81 -2.17 -13.26
CA ARG A 264 -1.36 -2.28 -13.51
C ARG A 264 -0.68 -3.18 -12.47
N TRP A 265 -1.11 -3.09 -11.22
CA TRP A 265 -0.62 -3.94 -10.13
C TRP A 265 -0.75 -5.44 -10.42
N ALA A 266 -1.83 -5.87 -11.10
CA ALA A 266 -2.00 -7.27 -11.50
C ALA A 266 -0.89 -7.73 -12.45
N PHE A 267 -0.49 -6.88 -13.40
CA PHE A 267 0.62 -7.16 -14.32
C PHE A 267 1.99 -7.13 -13.60
N GLU A 268 2.15 -6.26 -12.59
CA GLU A 268 3.34 -6.32 -11.71
C GLU A 268 3.43 -7.65 -10.97
N VAL A 269 2.32 -8.13 -10.39
CA VAL A 269 2.29 -9.41 -9.69
C VAL A 269 2.64 -10.56 -10.64
N ARG A 270 2.05 -10.60 -11.83
CA ARG A 270 2.36 -11.60 -12.85
C ARG A 270 3.85 -11.63 -13.20
N GLU A 271 4.47 -10.46 -13.34
CA GLU A 271 5.91 -10.39 -13.64
C GLU A 271 6.76 -10.84 -12.44
N GLN A 272 6.38 -10.45 -11.22
CA GLN A 272 7.05 -10.88 -10.00
C GLN A 272 6.90 -12.40 -9.76
N GLU A 273 5.77 -13.01 -10.09
CA GLU A 273 5.55 -14.46 -10.07
C GLU A 273 6.56 -15.19 -10.95
N LYS A 274 6.75 -14.71 -12.19
CA LYS A 274 7.77 -15.25 -13.12
C LYS A 274 9.18 -15.12 -12.56
N GLN A 275 9.51 -13.98 -11.98
CA GLN A 275 10.83 -13.73 -11.40
C GLN A 275 11.11 -14.60 -10.17
N MET A 276 10.09 -14.84 -9.35
CA MET A 276 10.19 -15.64 -8.13
C MET A 276 10.05 -17.15 -8.39
N GLY A 277 9.56 -17.55 -9.57
CA GLY A 277 9.28 -18.95 -9.88
C GLY A 277 8.14 -19.54 -9.04
N ILE A 278 7.17 -18.70 -8.63
CA ILE A 278 6.01 -19.11 -7.83
C ILE A 278 4.73 -18.53 -8.43
N THR A 279 3.61 -19.13 -8.07
CA THR A 279 2.27 -18.66 -8.45
C THR A 279 1.46 -18.45 -7.18
N PHE A 280 0.74 -17.33 -7.11
CA PHE A 280 -0.28 -17.05 -6.11
C PHE A 280 -1.65 -17.44 -6.64
N ASP A 281 -2.40 -18.21 -5.87
CA ASP A 281 -3.76 -18.63 -6.23
C ASP A 281 -4.80 -17.69 -5.61
N ASN A 282 -4.54 -17.27 -4.38
CA ASN A 282 -5.42 -16.40 -3.60
C ASN A 282 -4.74 -15.07 -3.33
N ILE A 283 -5.43 -13.98 -3.63
CA ILE A 283 -5.02 -12.61 -3.34
C ILE A 283 -5.96 -12.07 -2.27
N ILE A 284 -5.43 -11.72 -1.10
CA ILE A 284 -6.23 -11.11 -0.02
C ILE A 284 -6.03 -9.61 -0.04
N VAL A 285 -7.14 -8.86 0.01
CA VAL A 285 -7.11 -7.39 -0.03
C VAL A 285 -8.22 -6.79 0.83
N CYS A 286 -7.94 -5.72 1.58
CA CYS A 286 -9.00 -4.96 2.25
C CYS A 286 -9.88 -4.19 1.23
N ALA A 287 -11.21 -4.22 1.43
CA ALA A 287 -12.20 -3.55 0.59
C ALA A 287 -13.10 -2.58 1.40
N VAL A 288 -13.21 -1.33 0.92
CA VAL A 288 -14.13 -0.29 1.45
C VAL A 288 -14.72 0.50 0.29
N THR A 289 -13.98 1.46 -0.29
CA THR A 289 -14.51 2.27 -1.41
C THR A 289 -14.33 1.61 -2.79
N GLY A 290 -13.63 0.47 -2.86
CA GLY A 290 -13.73 -0.49 -3.95
C GLY A 290 -12.63 -0.49 -5.02
N SER A 291 -12.10 0.66 -5.47
CA SER A 291 -11.23 0.69 -6.67
C SER A 291 -9.91 -0.08 -6.58
N THR A 292 -9.42 -0.38 -5.37
CA THR A 292 -8.25 -1.27 -5.19
C THR A 292 -8.57 -2.67 -5.71
N MET A 293 -9.60 -3.29 -5.14
CA MET A 293 -10.05 -4.63 -5.51
C MET A 293 -10.58 -4.64 -6.95
N ALA A 294 -11.35 -3.62 -7.33
CA ALA A 294 -11.89 -3.51 -8.68
C ALA A 294 -10.80 -3.45 -9.76
N GLY A 295 -9.73 -2.69 -9.50
CA GLY A 295 -8.56 -2.64 -10.37
C GLY A 295 -7.85 -3.99 -10.45
N MET A 296 -7.65 -4.68 -9.31
CA MET A 296 -7.06 -6.03 -9.30
C MET A 296 -7.90 -7.01 -10.14
N VAL A 297 -9.23 -7.01 -9.97
CA VAL A 297 -10.15 -7.86 -10.74
C VAL A 297 -10.03 -7.55 -12.23
N ALA A 298 -10.13 -6.28 -12.63
CA ALA A 298 -10.01 -5.89 -14.05
C ALA A 298 -8.65 -6.28 -14.63
N GLY A 299 -7.56 -6.05 -13.91
CA GLY A 299 -6.20 -6.39 -14.34
C GLY A 299 -6.00 -7.89 -14.51
N PHE A 300 -6.43 -8.71 -13.53
CA PHE A 300 -6.33 -10.16 -13.65
C PHE A 300 -7.26 -10.73 -14.72
N LYS A 301 -8.44 -10.15 -14.94
CA LYS A 301 -9.32 -10.54 -16.05
C LYS A 301 -8.71 -10.26 -17.42
N LEU A 302 -8.04 -9.13 -17.58
CA LEU A 302 -7.29 -8.85 -18.80
C LEU A 302 -6.13 -9.84 -18.99
N ILE A 303 -5.43 -10.18 -17.91
CA ILE A 303 -4.39 -11.23 -17.95
C ILE A 303 -4.99 -12.58 -18.35
N GLU A 304 -6.11 -13.00 -17.77
CA GLU A 304 -6.81 -14.24 -18.12
C GLU A 304 -7.19 -14.28 -19.61
N LYS A 305 -7.67 -13.16 -20.18
CA LYS A 305 -8.02 -13.05 -21.60
C LYS A 305 -6.79 -13.15 -22.51
N LEU A 306 -5.68 -12.52 -22.13
CA LEU A 306 -4.46 -12.48 -22.93
C LEU A 306 -3.59 -13.74 -22.79
N TYR A 307 -3.68 -14.42 -21.65
CA TYR A 307 -2.85 -15.56 -21.29
C TYR A 307 -3.74 -16.68 -20.72
N PRO A 308 -4.59 -17.32 -21.54
CA PRO A 308 -5.60 -18.28 -21.06
C PRO A 308 -5.02 -19.54 -20.43
N ASP A 309 -3.76 -19.85 -20.70
CA ASP A 309 -3.04 -20.99 -20.12
C ASP A 309 -2.45 -20.70 -18.73
N GLU A 310 -2.43 -19.44 -18.29
CA GLU A 310 -1.93 -19.07 -16.96
C GLU A 310 -2.99 -19.35 -15.87
N PRO A 311 -2.57 -19.77 -14.65
CA PRO A 311 -3.50 -20.00 -13.55
C PRO A 311 -4.29 -18.73 -13.18
N LYS A 312 -5.61 -18.88 -13.08
CA LYS A 312 -6.52 -17.81 -12.67
C LYS A 312 -6.27 -17.40 -11.22
N LYS A 313 -6.49 -16.12 -10.94
CA LYS A 313 -6.29 -15.54 -9.60
C LYS A 313 -7.61 -15.32 -8.92
N LYS A 314 -7.72 -15.76 -7.67
CA LYS A 314 -8.89 -15.49 -6.83
C LYS A 314 -8.65 -14.26 -5.96
N VAL A 315 -9.25 -13.13 -6.31
CA VAL A 315 -9.17 -11.89 -5.52
C VAL A 315 -10.26 -11.91 -4.46
N ILE A 316 -9.86 -12.07 -3.19
CA ILE A 316 -10.75 -12.12 -2.03
C ILE A 316 -10.65 -10.79 -1.29
N GLY A 317 -11.69 -9.98 -1.42
CA GLY A 317 -11.88 -8.75 -0.66
C GLY A 317 -12.34 -9.06 0.76
N ILE A 318 -11.69 -8.49 1.76
CA ILE A 318 -12.19 -8.48 3.14
C ILE A 318 -12.85 -7.13 3.39
N ASP A 319 -14.17 -7.14 3.62
CA ASP A 319 -14.93 -5.92 3.89
C ASP A 319 -14.45 -5.27 5.19
N ALA A 320 -14.26 -3.96 5.14
CA ALA A 320 -13.98 -3.13 6.30
C ALA A 320 -14.92 -1.92 6.40
N SER A 321 -15.96 -1.85 5.56
CA SER A 321 -16.93 -0.75 5.57
C SER A 321 -18.14 -1.00 6.47
N ALA A 322 -18.45 -2.27 6.76
CA ALA A 322 -19.71 -2.70 7.38
C ALA A 322 -20.95 -2.38 6.53
N THR A 323 -20.76 -2.19 5.22
CA THR A 323 -21.80 -1.96 4.20
C THR A 323 -21.52 -2.85 2.98
N PRO A 324 -21.49 -4.19 3.15
CA PRO A 324 -20.91 -5.10 2.16
C PRO A 324 -21.68 -5.12 0.84
N ALA A 325 -23.00 -4.88 0.85
CA ALA A 325 -23.81 -4.83 -0.36
C ALA A 325 -23.44 -3.63 -1.25
N GLU A 326 -23.30 -2.45 -0.63
CA GLU A 326 -22.88 -1.22 -1.29
C GLU A 326 -21.44 -1.33 -1.79
N THR A 327 -20.54 -1.86 -0.96
CA THR A 327 -19.14 -2.12 -1.34
C THR A 327 -19.08 -3.04 -2.56
N ARG A 328 -19.84 -4.15 -2.57
CA ARG A 328 -19.86 -5.11 -3.68
C ARG A 328 -20.39 -4.50 -4.97
N ALA A 329 -21.49 -3.76 -4.90
CA ALA A 329 -22.06 -3.06 -6.05
C ALA A 329 -21.08 -2.02 -6.63
N GLN A 330 -20.41 -1.26 -5.76
CA GLN A 330 -19.43 -0.27 -6.17
C GLN A 330 -18.17 -0.91 -6.77
N VAL A 331 -17.65 -2.00 -6.19
CA VAL A 331 -16.53 -2.75 -6.75
C VAL A 331 -16.86 -3.28 -8.14
N LEU A 332 -18.02 -3.91 -8.33
CA LEU A 332 -18.44 -4.43 -9.64
C LEU A 332 -18.48 -3.32 -10.70
N ARG A 333 -19.13 -2.20 -10.37
CA ARG A 333 -19.27 -1.06 -11.28
C ARG A 333 -17.90 -0.48 -11.67
N ILE A 334 -17.01 -0.28 -10.70
CA ILE A 334 -15.65 0.23 -10.96
C ILE A 334 -14.85 -0.79 -11.77
N ALA A 335 -14.99 -2.09 -11.50
CA ALA A 335 -14.24 -3.15 -12.18
C ALA A 335 -14.60 -3.19 -13.67
N LYS A 336 -15.90 -3.17 -13.99
CA LYS A 336 -16.40 -3.08 -15.36
C LYS A 336 -15.87 -1.86 -16.10
N HIS A 337 -16.04 -0.68 -15.52
CA HIS A 337 -15.58 0.56 -16.14
C HIS A 337 -14.05 0.58 -16.35
N THR A 338 -13.30 0.08 -15.36
CA THR A 338 -11.84 -0.05 -15.48
C THR A 338 -11.48 -1.05 -16.57
N GLY A 339 -12.18 -2.18 -16.63
CA GLY A 339 -12.02 -3.23 -17.64
C GLY A 339 -12.17 -2.70 -19.06
N GLU A 340 -13.29 -2.03 -19.35
CA GLU A 340 -13.54 -1.37 -20.63
C GLU A 340 -12.37 -0.44 -21.02
N LYS A 341 -11.90 0.36 -20.06
CA LYS A 341 -10.83 1.32 -20.27
C LYS A 341 -9.47 0.69 -20.58
N ILE A 342 -9.26 -0.57 -20.20
CA ILE A 342 -8.01 -1.33 -20.43
C ILE A 342 -8.14 -2.39 -21.54
N GLY A 343 -9.28 -2.47 -22.24
CA GLY A 343 -9.49 -3.37 -23.39
C GLY A 343 -10.25 -4.68 -23.09
N LEU A 344 -10.98 -4.75 -21.98
CA LEU A 344 -11.98 -5.79 -21.75
C LEU A 344 -13.34 -5.39 -22.35
N GLU A 345 -14.16 -6.39 -22.67
CA GLU A 345 -15.55 -6.18 -23.05
C GLU A 345 -16.45 -6.13 -21.79
N PRO A 346 -17.64 -5.49 -21.85
CA PRO A 346 -18.54 -5.37 -20.70
C PRO A 346 -18.94 -6.69 -20.02
N GLU A 347 -18.91 -7.80 -20.77
CA GLU A 347 -19.27 -9.15 -20.35
C GLU A 347 -18.11 -9.92 -19.71
N ASP A 348 -16.86 -9.46 -19.88
CA ASP A 348 -15.66 -10.14 -19.36
C ASP A 348 -15.60 -10.10 -17.81
N ILE A 349 -16.33 -9.17 -17.18
CA ILE A 349 -16.43 -9.01 -15.73
C ILE A 349 -17.89 -9.15 -15.29
N THR A 350 -18.12 -10.05 -14.33
CA THR A 350 -19.44 -10.42 -13.84
C THR A 350 -19.51 -10.30 -12.32
N ALA A 351 -20.72 -10.41 -11.76
CA ALA A 351 -20.91 -10.37 -10.31
C ALA A 351 -20.18 -11.52 -9.58
N SER A 352 -19.98 -12.68 -10.23
CA SER A 352 -19.24 -13.81 -9.65
C SER A 352 -17.75 -13.55 -9.49
N ASP A 353 -17.20 -12.53 -10.18
CA ASP A 353 -15.80 -12.14 -10.03
C ASP A 353 -15.57 -11.28 -8.78
N ILE A 354 -16.64 -10.80 -8.13
CA ILE A 354 -16.57 -9.91 -6.97
C ILE A 354 -16.78 -10.69 -5.69
N MET A 355 -15.67 -11.22 -5.17
CA MET A 355 -15.63 -12.00 -3.93
C MET A 355 -15.31 -11.09 -2.74
N ILE A 356 -16.34 -10.72 -1.98
CA ILE A 356 -16.20 -9.97 -0.73
C ILE A 356 -16.69 -10.81 0.44
N ASP A 357 -15.81 -10.98 1.42
CA ASP A 357 -16.08 -11.58 2.71
C ASP A 357 -16.46 -10.52 3.72
N GLU A 358 -17.61 -10.69 4.36
CA GLU A 358 -18.22 -9.74 5.28
C GLU A 358 -18.05 -10.13 6.76
N ARG A 359 -17.33 -11.22 7.06
CA ARG A 359 -17.24 -11.72 8.45
C ARG A 359 -16.39 -10.86 9.38
N TYR A 360 -15.55 -9.98 8.85
CA TYR A 360 -14.45 -9.34 9.60
C TYR A 360 -14.58 -7.82 9.74
N HIS A 361 -15.72 -7.24 9.33
CA HIS A 361 -15.91 -5.79 9.38
C HIS A 361 -16.25 -5.25 10.79
N ALA A 362 -16.42 -6.11 11.81
CA ALA A 362 -16.71 -5.73 13.20
C ALA A 362 -18.03 -4.94 13.41
N GLY A 363 -18.99 -5.06 12.50
CA GLY A 363 -20.27 -4.32 12.56
C GLY A 363 -20.19 -2.81 12.28
N THR A 364 -19.00 -2.22 12.12
CA THR A 364 -18.85 -0.78 11.90
C THR A 364 -17.54 -0.40 11.19
N TYR A 365 -17.51 0.77 10.56
CA TYR A 365 -16.30 1.33 9.98
C TYR A 365 -15.41 1.99 11.04
N GLY A 366 -14.09 1.79 10.93
CA GLY A 366 -13.10 2.53 11.73
C GLY A 366 -12.89 2.08 13.18
N VAL A 367 -13.76 1.22 13.72
CA VAL A 367 -13.59 0.64 15.06
C VAL A 367 -13.19 -0.83 14.91
N PRO A 368 -12.08 -1.27 15.52
CA PRO A 368 -11.70 -2.68 15.57
C PRO A 368 -12.46 -3.42 16.67
N ASP A 369 -12.75 -4.69 16.45
CA ASP A 369 -13.15 -5.63 17.50
C ASP A 369 -11.94 -6.41 18.03
N LYS A 370 -12.21 -7.34 18.97
CA LYS A 370 -11.17 -8.22 19.53
C LYS A 370 -10.47 -9.04 18.46
N GLN A 371 -11.20 -9.55 17.46
CA GLN A 371 -10.62 -10.36 16.39
C GLN A 371 -9.63 -9.56 15.54
N THR A 372 -9.99 -8.33 15.20
CA THR A 372 -9.12 -7.37 14.50
C THR A 372 -7.85 -7.10 15.32
N TRP A 373 -8.00 -6.84 16.61
CA TRP A 373 -6.86 -6.59 17.49
C TRP A 373 -5.95 -7.81 17.65
N ASP A 374 -6.51 -8.99 17.91
CA ASP A 374 -5.74 -10.24 18.02
C ASP A 374 -4.92 -10.49 16.75
N ALA A 375 -5.45 -10.16 15.57
CA ALA A 375 -4.73 -10.29 14.30
C ALA A 375 -3.59 -9.27 14.15
N ILE A 376 -3.80 -8.01 14.58
CA ILE A 376 -2.76 -6.98 14.60
C ILE A 376 -1.62 -7.40 15.54
N GLU A 377 -1.94 -7.82 16.77
CA GLU A 377 -0.94 -8.31 17.72
C GLU A 377 -0.19 -9.53 17.17
N TYR A 378 -0.91 -10.45 16.53
CA TYR A 378 -0.32 -11.64 15.93
C TYR A 378 0.69 -11.26 14.84
N GLY A 379 0.30 -10.44 13.85
CA GLY A 379 1.20 -9.98 12.79
C GLY A 379 2.43 -9.24 13.34
N ALA A 380 2.21 -8.37 14.33
CA ALA A 380 3.29 -7.63 14.98
C ALA A 380 4.27 -8.56 15.72
N ARG A 381 3.77 -9.53 16.50
CA ARG A 381 4.62 -10.45 17.28
C ARG A 381 5.36 -11.46 16.42
N MET A 382 4.74 -11.92 15.33
CA MET A 382 5.33 -12.95 14.48
C MET A 382 6.37 -12.39 13.50
N GLU A 383 6.14 -11.19 12.97
CA GLU A 383 6.91 -10.69 11.81
C GLU A 383 7.35 -9.22 11.92
N ALA A 384 7.04 -8.55 13.04
CA ALA A 384 7.04 -7.08 13.09
C ALA A 384 6.19 -6.47 11.96
N PHE A 385 5.15 -7.19 11.54
CA PHE A 385 4.28 -6.81 10.44
C PHE A 385 3.12 -5.98 10.96
N ILE A 386 3.29 -4.66 10.88
CA ILE A 386 2.38 -3.69 11.49
C ILE A 386 1.21 -3.39 10.56
N THR A 387 0.00 -3.65 11.03
CA THR A 387 -1.27 -3.35 10.37
C THR A 387 -2.12 -2.41 11.23
N ASP A 388 -3.04 -1.68 10.60
CA ASP A 388 -3.87 -0.67 11.27
C ASP A 388 -5.24 -1.24 11.71
N PRO A 389 -5.93 -0.60 12.66
CA PRO A 389 -7.21 -1.08 13.20
C PRO A 389 -8.42 -0.89 12.28
N VAL A 390 -8.30 -0.11 11.21
CA VAL A 390 -9.42 0.23 10.33
C VAL A 390 -9.48 -0.70 9.13
N TYR A 391 -8.35 -1.00 8.49
CA TYR A 391 -8.30 -1.70 7.22
C TYR A 391 -7.49 -3.00 7.30
N GLU A 392 -6.18 -2.86 7.51
CA GLU A 392 -5.25 -3.97 7.30
C GLU A 392 -5.35 -5.01 8.41
N GLY A 393 -5.66 -4.60 9.64
CA GLY A 393 -5.93 -5.53 10.75
C GLY A 393 -7.14 -6.42 10.48
N LYS A 394 -8.21 -5.87 9.87
CA LYS A 394 -9.42 -6.63 9.52
C LYS A 394 -9.14 -7.62 8.39
N SER A 395 -8.43 -7.20 7.35
CA SER A 395 -8.04 -8.10 6.25
C SER A 395 -7.04 -9.16 6.68
N LEU A 396 -6.13 -8.84 7.61
CA LEU A 396 -5.21 -9.80 8.21
C LEU A 396 -5.96 -10.81 9.08
N ALA A 397 -6.95 -10.37 9.86
CA ALA A 397 -7.84 -11.26 10.61
C ALA A 397 -8.55 -12.24 9.68
N GLY A 398 -9.06 -11.76 8.55
CA GLY A 398 -9.69 -12.60 7.52
C GLY A 398 -8.75 -13.64 6.96
N LEU A 399 -7.54 -13.26 6.56
CA LEU A 399 -6.51 -14.20 6.09
C LEU A 399 -6.22 -15.30 7.12
N ILE A 400 -5.94 -14.91 8.37
CA ILE A 400 -5.58 -15.85 9.44
C ILE A 400 -6.72 -16.85 9.68
N ASP A 401 -7.95 -16.36 9.77
CA ASP A 401 -9.12 -17.18 10.04
C ASP A 401 -9.40 -18.17 8.88
N MET A 402 -9.34 -17.72 7.63
CA MET A 402 -9.51 -18.59 6.45
C MET A 402 -8.46 -19.71 6.40
N VAL A 403 -7.20 -19.42 6.75
CA VAL A 403 -6.14 -20.44 6.82
C VAL A 403 -6.42 -21.42 7.96
N ARG A 404 -6.78 -20.93 9.15
CA ARG A 404 -7.08 -21.78 10.32
C ARG A 404 -8.29 -22.70 10.08
N LYS A 405 -9.29 -22.23 9.34
CA LYS A 405 -10.48 -23.02 8.97
C LYS A 405 -10.25 -23.96 7.79
N GLY A 406 -9.08 -23.90 7.15
CA GLY A 406 -8.77 -24.69 5.96
C GLY A 406 -9.55 -24.26 4.71
N GLU A 407 -10.18 -23.08 4.72
CA GLU A 407 -10.81 -22.47 3.54
C GLU A 407 -9.75 -22.12 2.49
N ILE A 408 -8.54 -21.79 2.96
CA ILE A 408 -7.31 -21.81 2.17
C ILE A 408 -6.41 -22.88 2.78
N SER A 409 -6.19 -23.99 2.06
CA SER A 409 -5.58 -25.21 2.61
C SER A 409 -4.18 -25.53 2.06
N GLY A 410 -3.72 -24.82 1.04
CA GLY A 410 -2.37 -24.98 0.48
C GLY A 410 -2.01 -23.91 -0.53
N GLY A 411 -0.80 -24.02 -1.10
CA GLY A 411 -0.30 -23.11 -2.14
C GLY A 411 0.28 -21.81 -1.58
N ASN A 412 0.39 -20.79 -2.44
CA ASN A 412 0.88 -19.48 -2.05
C ASN A 412 -0.26 -18.47 -2.03
N VAL A 413 -0.36 -17.72 -0.94
CA VAL A 413 -1.30 -16.61 -0.77
C VAL A 413 -0.53 -15.31 -0.83
N LEU A 414 -1.05 -14.36 -1.61
CA LEU A 414 -0.54 -12.99 -1.61
C LEU A 414 -1.46 -12.08 -0.82
N TYR A 415 -0.99 -11.59 0.32
CA TYR A 415 -1.62 -10.52 1.07
C TYR A 415 -1.18 -9.16 0.50
N ALA A 416 -2.13 -8.36 0.00
CA ALA A 416 -1.86 -7.02 -0.47
C ALA A 416 -1.89 -6.04 0.70
N HIS A 417 -0.71 -5.68 1.24
CA HIS A 417 -0.62 -4.73 2.34
C HIS A 417 -0.70 -3.29 1.80
N LEU A 418 -1.82 -2.63 2.06
CA LEU A 418 -2.20 -1.36 1.42
C LEU A 418 -1.70 -0.11 2.16
N GLY A 419 -1.09 -0.25 3.33
CA GLY A 419 -0.62 0.84 4.19
C GLY A 419 -1.45 0.99 5.46
N GLY A 420 -1.73 2.23 5.87
CA GLY A 420 -2.65 2.50 6.98
C GLY A 420 -2.00 2.71 8.34
N GLN A 421 -0.76 2.27 8.53
CA GLN A 421 -0.14 2.14 9.85
C GLN A 421 -0.05 3.46 10.63
N LEU A 422 0.09 4.59 9.95
CA LEU A 422 0.13 5.90 10.61
C LEU A 422 -1.12 6.23 11.43
N ALA A 423 -2.27 5.64 11.06
CA ALA A 423 -3.51 5.82 11.80
C ALA A 423 -3.41 5.27 13.23
N LEU A 424 -2.53 4.28 13.50
CA LEU A 424 -2.35 3.69 14.84
C LEU A 424 -2.07 4.72 15.94
N ASN A 425 -1.40 5.83 15.61
CA ASN A 425 -1.14 6.91 16.57
C ASN A 425 -2.43 7.50 17.17
N ALA A 426 -3.55 7.39 16.45
CA ALA A 426 -4.86 7.88 16.85
C ALA A 426 -5.75 6.79 17.50
N TYR A 427 -5.17 5.62 17.77
CA TYR A 427 -5.81 4.50 18.47
C TYR A 427 -4.96 4.12 19.70
N SER A 428 -4.42 5.12 20.39
CA SER A 428 -3.43 4.96 21.47
C SER A 428 -3.95 4.15 22.67
N GLN A 429 -5.27 4.11 22.84
CA GLN A 429 -5.93 3.40 23.93
C GLN A 429 -6.16 1.91 23.62
N ILE A 430 -6.02 1.48 22.37
CA ILE A 430 -6.21 0.07 21.99
C ILE A 430 -5.13 -0.80 22.62
N GLY A 431 -5.53 -1.92 23.19
CA GLY A 431 -4.64 -2.85 23.90
C GLY A 431 -4.27 -2.44 25.33
N THR A 432 -4.69 -1.24 25.77
CA THR A 432 -4.47 -0.78 27.16
C THR A 432 -5.70 -0.95 28.05
N VAL A 433 -6.87 -1.17 27.45
CA VAL A 433 -8.14 -1.40 28.16
C VAL A 433 -8.61 -2.81 27.80
N ALA A 434 -8.47 -3.72 28.76
CA ALA A 434 -8.87 -5.12 28.67
C ALA A 434 -10.33 -5.33 29.11
#